data_AF-A0A949W4N4-F1
#
_entry.id   AF-A0A949W4N4-F1
#
_cell.length_a   1.000
_cell.length_b   1.000
_cell.length_c   1.000
_cell.angle_alpha   90.00
_cell.angle_beta   90.00
_cell.angle_gamma   90.00
#
_symmetry.space_group_name_H-M   'P 1'
#
loop_
_entity.id
_entity.type
_entity.pdbx_description
1 polymer ?
#
loop_
_entity_poly.entity_id
_entity_poly.type
_entity_poly.pdbx_seq_one_letter_code
_entity_poly.pdbx_strand_id
1 'polypeptide(L)'
;MSYTTIKNKKQYQEYSDKVIALASLKPTKEIEYEMKLLELLIDNYESKVYATETKDPIALLKSLMEVHQLKSVDLVNILGVQRSAVSQILSYKKGLSKDVIRKLSEHFKLSQEAFNRSYELLPRSNQRNISKKKKETTYLLSNPNNAKALEESIKEIEQEETVRYKLSDLKKPEENNCAVSAGLNASREDWEEASKVMNQNGDDALLDDDNFSDDDLNEWTWEEKI
;
A
#
# COMPACT_ATOMS: atom_id res chain seq x y z
N MET A 1 -29.82 33.17 -3.12
CA MET A 1 -29.07 32.31 -2.18
C MET A 1 -27.58 32.52 -2.38
N SER A 2 -26.74 32.39 -1.34
CA SER A 2 -25.29 32.55 -1.46
C SER A 2 -24.60 31.20 -1.59
N TYR A 3 -24.05 30.91 -2.76
CA TYR A 3 -23.22 29.73 -3.01
C TYR A 3 -21.77 29.97 -2.56
N THR A 4 -21.09 28.92 -2.12
CA THR A 4 -19.67 28.97 -1.72
C THR A 4 -18.84 28.00 -2.56
N THR A 5 -17.53 28.22 -2.61
CA THR A 5 -16.62 27.31 -3.32
C THR A 5 -16.60 25.94 -2.65
N ILE A 6 -16.74 24.88 -3.46
CA ILE A 6 -16.73 23.49 -3.00
C ILE A 6 -15.34 23.14 -2.45
N LYS A 7 -15.30 22.58 -1.23
CA LYS A 7 -14.05 22.10 -0.59
C LYS A 7 -14.06 20.62 -0.24
N ASN A 8 -15.23 19.99 -0.17
CA ASN A 8 -15.38 18.61 0.26
C ASN A 8 -16.32 17.83 -0.69
N LYS A 9 -16.21 16.50 -0.64
CA LYS A 9 -17.00 15.60 -1.49
C LYS A 9 -18.51 15.67 -1.21
N LYS A 10 -18.90 15.98 0.03
CA LYS A 10 -20.32 16.09 0.41
C LYS A 10 -21.01 17.28 -0.26
N GLN A 11 -20.34 18.43 -0.29
CA GLN A 11 -20.81 19.65 -0.97
C GLN A 11 -20.85 19.45 -2.48
N TYR A 12 -19.86 18.77 -3.05
CA TYR A 12 -19.87 18.37 -4.46
C TYR A 12 -21.13 17.57 -4.79
N GLN A 13 -21.43 16.52 -4.03
CA GLN A 13 -22.63 15.70 -4.22
C GLN A 13 -23.91 16.53 -4.10
N GLU A 14 -24.03 17.36 -3.06
CA GLU A 14 -25.20 18.22 -2.87
C GLU A 14 -25.43 19.17 -4.06
N TYR A 15 -24.36 19.70 -4.67
CA TYR A 15 -24.46 20.63 -5.79
C TYR A 15 -24.80 19.88 -7.09
N SER A 16 -24.22 18.70 -7.30
CA SER A 16 -24.58 17.82 -8.42
C SER A 16 -26.06 17.40 -8.35
N ASP A 17 -26.55 17.02 -7.17
CA ASP A 17 -27.95 16.64 -6.97
C ASP A 17 -28.89 17.82 -7.25
N LYS A 18 -28.50 19.05 -6.88
CA LYS A 18 -29.25 20.26 -7.21
C LYS A 18 -29.30 20.52 -8.71
N VAL A 19 -28.18 20.37 -9.43
CA VAL A 19 -28.18 20.51 -10.90
C VAL A 19 -29.14 19.51 -11.54
N ILE A 20 -29.14 18.26 -11.09
CA ILE A 20 -30.07 17.22 -11.58
C ILE A 20 -31.53 17.58 -11.29
N ALA A 21 -31.81 18.08 -10.08
CA ALA A 21 -33.15 18.51 -9.70
C ALA A 21 -33.62 19.71 -10.54
N LEU A 22 -32.75 20.71 -10.76
CA LEU A 22 -33.03 21.89 -11.57
C LEU A 22 -33.24 21.54 -13.05
N ALA A 23 -32.49 20.57 -13.58
CA ALA A 23 -32.65 20.08 -14.95
C ALA A 23 -34.02 19.42 -15.21
N SER A 24 -34.70 18.94 -14.16
CA SER A 24 -36.03 18.34 -14.26
C SER A 24 -37.18 19.37 -14.23
N LEU A 25 -36.88 20.63 -13.92
CA LEU A 25 -37.86 21.73 -13.86
C LEU A 25 -38.01 22.45 -15.20
N LYS A 26 -39.05 23.27 -15.35
CA LYS A 26 -39.23 24.10 -16.55
C LYS A 26 -38.11 25.15 -16.64
N PRO A 27 -37.42 25.28 -17.79
CA PRO A 27 -36.32 26.22 -17.93
C PRO A 27 -36.84 27.66 -17.81
N THR A 28 -36.38 28.32 -16.75
CA THR A 28 -36.63 29.74 -16.49
C THR A 28 -35.26 30.41 -16.39
N LYS A 29 -35.14 31.69 -16.77
CA LYS A 29 -33.86 32.42 -16.74
C LYS A 29 -33.12 32.35 -15.40
N GLU A 30 -33.87 32.34 -14.29
CA GLU A 30 -33.31 32.24 -12.94
C GLU A 30 -32.73 30.85 -12.66
N ILE A 31 -33.44 29.79 -13.10
CA ILE A 31 -32.99 28.39 -13.01
C ILE A 31 -31.75 28.16 -13.88
N GLU A 32 -31.73 28.70 -15.11
CA GLU A 32 -30.57 28.58 -15.99
C GLU A 32 -29.33 29.26 -15.40
N TYR A 33 -29.49 30.44 -14.80
CA TYR A 33 -28.39 31.16 -14.16
C TYR A 33 -27.86 30.40 -12.93
N GLU A 34 -28.76 29.86 -12.12
CA GLU A 34 -28.42 29.06 -10.95
C GLU A 34 -27.70 27.76 -11.34
N MET A 35 -28.23 27.04 -12.32
CA MET A 35 -27.63 25.81 -12.85
C MET A 35 -26.23 26.08 -13.39
N LYS A 36 -26.06 27.14 -14.19
CA LYS A 36 -24.76 27.50 -14.76
C LYS A 36 -23.73 27.90 -13.72
N LEU A 37 -24.17 28.56 -12.64
CA LEU A 37 -23.30 28.86 -11.50
C LEU A 37 -22.85 27.58 -10.79
N LEU A 38 -23.78 26.64 -10.55
CA LEU A 38 -23.47 25.35 -9.93
C LEU A 38 -22.51 24.52 -10.78
N GLU A 39 -22.75 24.41 -12.10
CA GLU A 39 -21.84 23.77 -13.05
C GLU A 39 -20.43 24.34 -12.96
N LEU A 40 -20.28 25.68 -12.96
CA LEU A 40 -18.98 26.33 -12.86
C LEU A 40 -18.26 25.99 -11.53
N LEU A 41 -19.00 25.92 -10.42
CA LEU A 41 -18.43 25.55 -9.13
C LEU A 41 -17.98 24.08 -9.10
N ILE A 42 -18.77 23.18 -9.68
CA ILE A 42 -18.47 21.76 -9.85
C ILE A 42 -17.20 21.60 -10.69
N ASP A 43 -17.14 22.20 -11.87
CA ASP A 43 -15.98 22.17 -12.77
C ASP A 43 -14.71 22.69 -12.08
N ASN A 44 -14.82 23.75 -11.28
CA ASN A 44 -13.69 24.31 -10.55
C ASN A 44 -13.15 23.36 -9.48
N TYR A 45 -14.03 22.59 -8.83
CA TYR A 45 -13.63 21.59 -7.85
C TYR A 45 -13.04 20.36 -8.53
N GLU A 46 -13.71 19.85 -9.56
CA GLU A 46 -13.27 18.70 -10.34
C GLU A 46 -11.89 18.94 -10.95
N SER A 47 -11.67 20.08 -11.60
CA SER A 47 -10.36 20.41 -12.16
C SER A 47 -9.23 20.37 -11.13
N LYS A 48 -9.46 20.80 -9.88
CA LYS A 48 -8.47 20.72 -8.79
C LYS A 48 -8.25 19.28 -8.32
N VAL A 49 -9.31 18.50 -8.16
CA VAL A 49 -9.24 17.10 -7.72
C VAL A 49 -8.58 16.24 -8.79
N TYR A 50 -9.07 16.31 -10.04
CA TYR A 50 -8.48 15.62 -11.19
C TYR A 50 -7.04 16.05 -11.44
N ALA A 51 -6.68 17.33 -11.29
CA ALA A 51 -5.27 17.75 -11.41
C ALA A 51 -4.35 17.07 -10.37
N THR A 52 -4.90 16.63 -9.24
CA THR A 52 -4.16 15.95 -8.18
C THR A 52 -4.12 14.43 -8.41
N GLU A 53 -5.26 13.81 -8.73
CA GLU A 53 -5.37 12.36 -8.95
C GLU A 53 -4.76 11.89 -10.28
N THR A 54 -4.78 12.72 -11.33
CA THR A 54 -4.25 12.33 -12.65
C THR A 54 -2.74 12.43 -12.78
N LYS A 55 -2.00 12.86 -11.74
CA LYS A 55 -0.54 13.00 -11.84
C LYS A 55 0.14 11.67 -12.17
N ASP A 56 -0.40 10.58 -11.64
CA ASP A 56 0.14 9.26 -11.86
C ASP A 56 -0.44 8.62 -13.15
N PRO A 57 0.40 8.38 -14.17
CA PRO A 57 -0.06 7.81 -15.44
C PRO A 57 -0.58 6.37 -15.30
N ILE A 58 -0.17 5.62 -14.27
CA ILE A 58 -0.67 4.26 -14.03
C ILE A 58 -2.03 4.29 -13.35
N ALA A 59 -2.27 5.21 -12.41
CA ALA A 59 -3.59 5.42 -11.83
C ALA A 59 -4.60 5.87 -12.89
N LEU A 60 -4.20 6.79 -13.77
CA LEU A 60 -4.98 7.19 -14.93
C LEU A 60 -5.30 6.00 -15.84
N LEU A 61 -4.31 5.14 -16.13
CA LEU A 61 -4.55 3.96 -16.94
C LEU A 61 -5.59 3.02 -16.31
N LYS A 62 -5.57 2.84 -14.98
CA LYS A 62 -6.53 1.99 -14.27
C LYS A 62 -7.94 2.56 -14.30
N SER A 63 -8.12 3.87 -14.10
CA SER A 63 -9.45 4.48 -14.18
C SER A 63 -10.03 4.38 -15.59
N LEU A 64 -9.20 4.56 -16.63
CA LEU A 64 -9.61 4.35 -18.01
C LEU A 64 -10.02 2.89 -18.26
N MET A 65 -9.27 1.92 -17.71
CA MET A 65 -9.67 0.51 -17.80
C MET A 65 -11.03 0.27 -17.15
N GLU A 66 -11.30 0.87 -15.99
CA GLU A 66 -12.58 0.72 -15.28
C GLU A 66 -13.75 1.30 -16.07
N VAL A 67 -13.62 2.54 -16.55
CA VAL A 67 -14.65 3.22 -17.34
C VAL A 67 -14.97 2.45 -18.62
N HIS A 68 -13.94 1.95 -19.31
CA HIS A 68 -14.09 1.19 -20.54
C HIS A 68 -14.32 -0.32 -20.32
N GLN A 69 -14.43 -0.77 -19.07
CA GLN A 69 -14.61 -2.19 -18.68
C GLN A 69 -13.54 -3.12 -19.29
N LEU A 70 -12.32 -2.62 -19.48
CA LEU A 70 -11.20 -3.35 -20.08
C LEU A 70 -10.49 -4.21 -19.04
N LYS A 71 -10.14 -5.43 -19.44
CA LYS A 71 -9.28 -6.32 -18.65
C LYS A 71 -7.82 -6.11 -19.04
N SER A 72 -6.92 -6.57 -18.18
CA SER A 72 -5.48 -6.58 -18.45
C SER A 72 -5.11 -7.38 -19.70
N VAL A 73 -5.94 -8.36 -20.09
CA VAL A 73 -5.78 -9.15 -21.32
C VAL A 73 -6.08 -8.30 -22.55
N ASP A 74 -7.06 -7.40 -22.50
CA ASP A 74 -7.42 -6.56 -23.63
C ASP A 74 -6.31 -5.55 -23.94
N LEU A 75 -5.66 -5.04 -22.89
CA LEU A 75 -4.46 -4.19 -23.03
C LEU A 75 -3.30 -4.89 -23.74
N VAL A 76 -3.15 -6.22 -23.63
CA VAL A 76 -2.12 -6.97 -24.38
C VAL A 76 -2.36 -6.81 -25.87
N ASN A 77 -3.62 -6.95 -26.31
CA ASN A 77 -4.00 -6.85 -27.72
C ASN A 77 -3.87 -5.42 -28.24
N ILE A 78 -4.32 -4.43 -27.46
CA ILE A 78 -4.26 -3.01 -27.83
C ILE A 78 -2.81 -2.53 -27.93
N LEU A 79 -1.98 -2.88 -26.96
CA LEU A 79 -0.60 -2.38 -26.87
C LEU A 79 0.39 -3.24 -27.67
N GLY A 80 0.02 -4.48 -28.03
CA GLY A 80 0.92 -5.43 -28.69
C GLY A 80 2.14 -5.77 -27.84
N VAL A 81 1.99 -5.80 -26.51
CA VAL A 81 3.07 -6.14 -25.57
C VAL A 81 2.71 -7.43 -24.83
N GLN A 82 3.72 -8.16 -24.34
CA GLN A 82 3.48 -9.40 -23.60
C GLN A 82 2.64 -9.18 -22.34
N ARG A 83 1.81 -10.17 -21.98
CA ARG A 83 0.98 -10.16 -20.76
C ARG A 83 1.77 -9.86 -19.49
N SER A 84 2.99 -10.37 -19.41
CA SER A 84 3.92 -10.11 -18.30
C SER A 84 4.25 -8.63 -18.17
N ALA A 85 4.50 -7.94 -19.28
CA ALA A 85 4.83 -6.52 -19.31
C ALA A 85 3.63 -5.66 -18.88
N VAL A 86 2.41 -5.97 -19.35
CA VAL A 86 1.19 -5.25 -18.91
C VAL A 86 1.01 -5.38 -17.40
N SER A 87 1.13 -6.59 -16.87
CA SER A 87 1.00 -6.82 -15.42
C SER A 87 2.06 -6.05 -14.63
N GLN A 88 3.31 -6.00 -15.10
CA GLN A 88 4.37 -5.24 -14.46
C GLN A 88 4.12 -3.73 -14.49
N ILE A 89 3.61 -3.20 -15.60
CA ILE A 89 3.24 -1.78 -15.74
C ILE A 89 2.13 -1.42 -14.73
N LEU A 90 1.04 -2.19 -14.70
CA LEU A 90 -0.09 -1.97 -13.78
C LEU A 90 0.30 -2.11 -12.30
N SER A 91 1.38 -2.84 -12.03
CA SER A 91 1.94 -3.05 -10.69
C SER A 91 3.09 -2.09 -10.35
N TYR A 92 3.32 -1.03 -11.14
CA TYR A 92 4.42 -0.07 -10.94
C TYR A 92 5.83 -0.69 -10.99
N LYS A 93 5.99 -1.90 -11.50
CA LYS A 93 7.29 -2.57 -11.59
C LYS A 93 8.06 -2.14 -12.84
N LYS A 94 7.36 -1.60 -13.84
CA LYS A 94 7.93 -1.22 -15.13
C LYS A 94 7.38 0.12 -15.60
N GLY A 95 8.28 0.93 -16.15
CA GLY A 95 7.98 2.18 -16.84
C GLY A 95 7.13 1.98 -18.10
N LEU A 96 6.30 2.97 -18.45
CA LEU A 96 5.67 3.07 -19.77
C LEU A 96 6.73 3.43 -20.82
N SER A 97 6.87 2.62 -21.86
CA SER A 97 7.75 2.96 -22.99
C SER A 97 7.05 3.97 -23.92
N LYS A 98 7.84 4.69 -24.74
CA LYS A 98 7.31 5.67 -25.70
C LYS A 98 6.28 5.05 -26.66
N ASP A 99 6.52 3.81 -27.12
CA ASP A 99 5.58 3.11 -28.00
C ASP A 99 4.26 2.78 -27.31
N VAL A 100 4.31 2.38 -26.03
CA VAL A 100 3.11 2.12 -25.23
C VAL A 100 2.34 3.43 -25.01
N ILE A 101 3.04 4.52 -24.68
CA ILE A 101 2.43 5.86 -24.52
C ILE A 101 1.70 6.27 -25.80
N ARG A 102 2.34 6.14 -26.96
CA ARG A 102 1.70 6.44 -28.25
C ARG A 102 0.44 5.63 -28.48
N LYS A 103 0.49 4.30 -28.29
CA LYS A 103 -0.67 3.42 -28.50
C LYS A 103 -1.81 3.73 -27.52
N LEU A 104 -1.49 4.00 -26.26
CA LEU A 104 -2.48 4.40 -25.26
C LEU A 104 -3.17 5.72 -25.66
N SER A 105 -2.39 6.72 -26.04
CA SER A 105 -2.91 8.01 -26.51
C SER A 105 -3.79 7.86 -27.76
N GLU A 106 -3.38 7.05 -28.72
CA GLU A 106 -4.14 6.79 -29.95
C GLU A 106 -5.46 6.04 -29.68
N HIS A 107 -5.46 5.11 -28.71
CA HIS A 107 -6.63 4.32 -28.33
C HIS A 107 -7.64 5.13 -27.52
N PHE A 108 -7.18 5.81 -26.45
CA PHE A 108 -8.05 6.58 -25.56
C PHE A 108 -8.30 8.01 -26.03
N LYS A 109 -7.71 8.43 -27.16
CA LYS A 109 -7.81 9.79 -27.71
C LYS A 109 -7.38 10.88 -26.72
N LEU A 110 -6.32 10.59 -25.96
CA LEU A 110 -5.73 11.50 -24.98
C LEU A 110 -4.36 12.00 -25.44
N SER A 111 -3.92 13.14 -24.89
CA SER A 111 -2.57 13.64 -25.13
C SER A 111 -1.51 12.67 -24.58
N GLN A 112 -0.36 12.60 -25.25
CA GLN A 112 0.77 11.77 -24.77
C GLN A 112 1.31 12.26 -23.43
N GLU A 113 1.19 13.55 -23.15
CA GLU A 113 1.58 14.16 -21.88
C GLU A 113 0.85 13.54 -20.69
N ALA A 114 -0.39 13.09 -20.86
CA ALA A 114 -1.15 12.42 -19.81
C ALA A 114 -0.46 11.13 -19.30
N PHE A 115 0.24 10.42 -20.18
CA PHE A 115 0.95 9.18 -19.86
C PHE A 115 2.48 9.36 -19.71
N ASN A 116 3.04 10.52 -20.06
CA ASN A 116 4.47 10.81 -20.00
C ASN A 116 4.91 11.48 -18.68
N ARG A 117 4.04 11.49 -17.67
CA ARG A 117 4.35 12.06 -16.35
C ARG A 117 5.33 11.16 -15.60
N SER A 118 6.20 11.73 -14.77
CA SER A 118 7.10 10.96 -13.90
C SER A 118 6.32 10.29 -12.77
N TYR A 119 6.70 9.06 -12.44
CA TYR A 119 6.12 8.29 -11.34
C TYR A 119 7.14 7.32 -10.77
N GLU A 120 6.95 6.92 -9.51
CA GLU A 120 7.88 6.05 -8.80
C GLU A 120 7.63 4.58 -9.15
N LEU A 121 8.70 3.84 -9.40
CA LEU A 121 8.64 2.40 -9.66
C LEU A 121 8.92 1.62 -8.39
N LEU A 122 8.15 0.56 -8.15
CA LEU A 122 8.35 -0.30 -7.00
C LEU A 122 9.64 -1.12 -7.15
N PRO A 123 10.56 -1.07 -6.17
CA PRO A 123 11.83 -1.78 -6.24
C PRO A 123 11.63 -3.30 -6.22
N ARG A 124 12.48 -4.01 -6.95
CA ARG A 124 12.43 -5.48 -7.09
C ARG A 124 12.61 -6.21 -5.75
N SER A 125 13.22 -5.58 -4.74
CA SER A 125 13.57 -6.15 -3.43
C SER A 125 12.37 -6.52 -2.55
N ASN A 126 11.24 -5.80 -2.64
CA ASN A 126 10.04 -6.10 -1.82
C ASN A 126 9.39 -7.46 -2.14
N GLN A 127 9.77 -8.11 -3.25
CA GLN A 127 9.17 -9.37 -3.72
C GLN A 127 9.60 -10.60 -2.90
N ARG A 128 10.82 -10.58 -2.36
CA ARG A 128 11.31 -11.68 -1.51
C ARG A 128 10.69 -11.64 -0.12
N ASN A 129 10.47 -10.44 0.42
CA ASN A 129 9.96 -10.26 1.77
C ASN A 129 8.48 -10.63 1.90
N ILE A 130 7.64 -10.32 0.90
CA ILE A 130 6.20 -10.66 0.93
C ILE A 130 6.01 -12.19 0.88
N SER A 131 6.79 -12.88 0.05
CA SER A 131 6.75 -14.35 -0.08
C SER A 131 7.29 -15.05 1.17
N LYS A 132 8.32 -14.49 1.81
CA LYS A 132 8.83 -14.97 3.11
C LYS A 132 7.80 -14.76 4.22
N LYS A 133 7.27 -13.55 4.38
CA LYS A 133 6.22 -13.22 5.37
C LYS A 133 5.00 -14.12 5.23
N LYS A 134 4.56 -14.42 4.00
CA LYS A 134 3.39 -15.30 3.77
C LYS A 134 3.65 -16.75 4.15
N LYS A 135 4.87 -17.26 3.94
CA LYS A 135 5.28 -18.60 4.41
C LYS A 135 5.41 -18.65 5.94
N GLU A 136 5.95 -17.58 6.52
CA GLU A 136 6.16 -17.40 7.95
C GLU A 136 4.83 -17.29 8.70
N THR A 137 3.87 -16.49 8.21
CA THR A 137 2.52 -16.42 8.80
C THR A 137 1.74 -17.72 8.65
N THR A 138 1.89 -18.41 7.51
CA THR A 138 1.25 -19.73 7.31
C THR A 138 1.79 -20.75 8.31
N TYR A 139 3.12 -20.76 8.57
CA TYR A 139 3.75 -21.64 9.55
C TYR A 139 3.30 -21.32 10.98
N LEU A 140 3.21 -20.04 11.35
CA LEU A 140 2.78 -19.60 12.68
C LEU A 140 1.30 -19.92 12.97
N LEU A 141 0.43 -19.83 11.95
CA LEU A 141 -1.01 -20.16 12.04
C LEU A 141 -1.27 -21.67 11.99
N SER A 142 -0.42 -22.45 11.31
CA SER A 142 -0.53 -23.91 11.26
C SER A 142 0.06 -24.62 12.48
N ASN A 143 0.81 -23.91 13.33
CA ASN A 143 1.42 -24.49 14.52
C ASN A 143 0.38 -24.59 15.65
N PRO A 144 -0.05 -25.81 16.05
CA PRO A 144 -1.13 -25.99 17.02
C PRO A 144 -0.81 -25.43 18.41
N ASN A 145 0.47 -25.25 18.75
CA ASN A 145 0.88 -24.64 20.02
C ASN A 145 0.68 -23.12 20.04
N ASN A 146 0.83 -22.44 18.89
CA ASN A 146 0.56 -21.00 18.78
C ASN A 146 -0.94 -20.70 18.73
N ALA A 147 -1.74 -21.58 18.11
CA ALA A 147 -3.20 -21.44 18.09
C ALA A 147 -3.79 -21.53 19.51
N LYS A 148 -3.28 -22.46 20.33
CA LYS A 148 -3.68 -22.59 21.75
C LYS A 148 -3.26 -21.38 22.59
N ALA A 149 -2.02 -20.90 22.44
CA ALA A 149 -1.55 -19.72 23.16
C ALA A 149 -2.37 -18.47 22.80
N LEU A 150 -2.74 -18.29 21.52
CA LEU A 150 -3.62 -17.20 21.09
C LEU A 150 -5.04 -17.33 21.64
N GLU A 151 -5.62 -18.55 21.67
CA GLU A 151 -6.92 -18.79 22.28
C GLU A 151 -6.92 -18.54 23.80
N GLU A 152 -5.82 -18.88 24.49
CA GLU A 152 -5.64 -18.59 25.91
C GLU A 152 -5.49 -17.07 26.16
N SER A 153 -4.71 -16.35 25.36
CA SER A 153 -4.61 -14.89 25.46
C SER A 153 -5.94 -14.18 25.15
N ILE A 154 -6.72 -14.67 24.19
CA ILE A 154 -8.06 -14.12 23.87
C ILE A 154 -9.03 -14.33 25.04
N LYS A 155 -9.00 -15.51 25.67
CA LYS A 155 -9.80 -15.79 26.88
C LYS A 155 -9.39 -14.93 28.06
N GLU A 156 -8.10 -14.62 28.20
CA GLU A 156 -7.57 -13.76 29.27
C GLU A 156 -8.01 -12.29 29.06
N ILE A 157 -7.98 -11.80 27.82
CA ILE A 157 -8.49 -10.46 27.45
C ILE A 157 -10.02 -10.34 27.64
N GLU A 158 -10.78 -11.41 27.38
CA GLU A 158 -12.23 -11.44 27.63
C GLU A 158 -12.59 -11.54 29.13
N GLN A 159 -11.67 -12.02 29.97
CA GLN A 159 -11.82 -12.09 31.43
C GLN A 159 -11.36 -10.83 32.16
N GLU A 160 -10.51 -10.01 31.54
CA GLU A 160 -10.21 -8.67 32.02
C GLU A 160 -11.42 -7.76 31.75
N GLU A 161 -12.29 -7.62 32.75
CA GLU A 161 -13.30 -6.56 32.80
C GLU A 161 -12.62 -5.23 32.46
N THR A 162 -12.96 -4.67 31.30
CA THR A 162 -12.42 -3.38 30.85
C THR A 162 -12.60 -2.33 31.95
N VAL A 163 -11.50 -2.00 32.64
CA VAL A 163 -11.50 -0.90 33.61
C VAL A 163 -11.71 0.37 32.81
N ARG A 164 -12.95 0.86 32.79
CA ARG A 164 -13.28 2.18 32.25
C ARG A 164 -12.60 3.23 33.14
N TYR A 165 -11.44 3.71 32.74
CA TYR A 165 -10.86 4.90 33.35
C TYR A 165 -11.80 6.09 33.13
N LYS A 166 -12.20 6.75 34.22
CA LYS A 166 -12.98 7.98 34.09
C LYS A 166 -12.01 9.10 33.73
N LEU A 167 -12.45 10.01 32.86
CA LEU A 167 -11.66 11.15 32.38
C LEU A 167 -11.15 12.05 33.52
N SER A 168 -11.76 11.95 34.71
CA SER A 168 -11.32 12.60 35.94
C SER A 168 -9.96 12.15 36.46
N ASP A 169 -9.50 10.95 36.07
CA ASP A 169 -8.33 10.30 36.67
C ASP A 169 -7.02 10.65 35.93
N LEU A 170 -7.13 11.35 34.79
CA LEU A 170 -5.98 11.85 34.04
C LEU A 170 -5.53 13.20 34.60
N LYS A 171 -4.57 13.17 35.52
CA LYS A 171 -3.87 14.38 35.99
C LYS A 171 -3.01 14.95 34.85
N LYS A 172 -3.21 16.22 34.47
CA LYS A 172 -2.37 16.87 33.45
C LYS A 172 -0.90 16.87 33.90
N PRO A 173 0.06 16.52 33.02
CA PRO A 173 1.47 16.53 33.38
C PRO A 173 1.92 17.97 33.65
N GLU A 174 2.53 18.18 34.81
CA GLU A 174 3.24 19.41 35.14
C GLU A 174 4.44 19.55 34.18
N GLU A 175 4.66 20.78 33.70
CA GLU A 175 5.65 21.14 32.68
C GLU A 175 7.10 21.03 33.16
N ASN A 176 7.53 19.96 33.82
CA ASN A 176 8.90 19.81 34.33
C ASN A 176 9.39 18.36 34.31
N ASN A 177 9.47 17.73 33.13
CA ASN A 177 10.50 16.73 32.77
C ASN A 177 10.13 16.05 31.45
N CYS A 178 10.69 16.55 30.35
CA CYS A 178 10.77 15.80 29.10
C CYS A 178 11.90 14.77 29.25
N ALA A 179 11.59 13.60 29.81
CA ALA A 179 12.48 12.44 29.75
C ALA A 179 12.30 11.73 28.40
N VAL A 180 12.77 12.37 27.32
CA VAL A 180 12.97 11.72 26.02
C VAL A 180 14.41 11.99 25.58
N SER A 181 15.37 11.37 26.28
CA SER A 181 16.75 11.20 25.83
C SER A 181 17.60 10.27 26.71
N ALA A 182 16.99 9.29 27.41
CA ALA A 182 17.75 8.29 28.17
C ALA A 182 17.69 6.94 27.43
N GLY A 183 18.58 6.76 26.46
CA GLY A 183 18.67 5.54 25.67
C GLY A 183 19.88 5.44 24.76
N LEU A 184 20.98 6.12 25.08
CA LEU A 184 22.30 5.90 24.47
C LEU A 184 23.36 6.27 25.52
N ASN A 185 23.89 5.25 26.20
CA ASN A 185 25.21 5.15 26.83
C ASN A 185 25.18 4.08 27.94
N ALA A 186 25.04 2.81 27.56
CA ALA A 186 25.57 1.71 28.40
C ALA A 186 27.08 1.60 28.10
N SER A 187 27.91 1.47 29.14
CA SER A 187 29.37 1.43 28.98
C SER A 187 29.77 0.13 28.27
N ARG A 188 30.86 0.15 27.52
CA ARG A 188 31.40 -1.02 26.79
C ARG A 188 31.76 -2.18 27.73
N GLU A 189 31.99 -1.90 29.01
CA GLU A 189 32.28 -2.90 30.06
C GLU A 189 31.08 -3.80 30.39
N ASP A 190 29.85 -3.29 30.26
CA ASP A 190 28.63 -4.07 30.58
C ASP A 190 28.38 -5.20 29.56
N TRP A 191 28.86 -5.02 28.32
CA TRP A 191 28.74 -6.00 27.25
C TRP A 191 29.76 -7.14 27.34
N GLU A 192 30.96 -6.85 27.87
CA GLU A 192 32.00 -7.87 28.05
C GLU A 192 31.70 -8.79 29.22
N GLU A 193 31.11 -8.27 30.30
CA GLU A 193 30.61 -9.10 31.41
C GLU A 193 29.42 -9.97 31.01
N ALA A 194 28.44 -9.40 30.29
CA ALA A 194 27.31 -10.16 29.77
C ALA A 194 27.74 -11.28 28.80
N SER A 195 28.72 -11.01 27.94
CA SER A 195 29.29 -12.02 27.03
C SER A 195 30.04 -13.13 27.76
N LYS A 196 30.70 -12.83 28.90
CA LYS A 196 31.42 -13.83 29.70
C LYS A 196 30.48 -14.77 30.45
N VAL A 197 29.34 -14.26 30.93
CA VAL A 197 28.31 -15.05 31.62
C VAL A 197 27.64 -16.04 30.66
N MET A 198 27.43 -15.65 29.40
CA MET A 198 26.87 -16.53 28.37
C MET A 198 27.77 -17.72 28.03
N ASN A 199 29.10 -17.56 28.12
CA ASN A 199 30.07 -18.64 27.84
C ASN A 199 30.34 -19.59 29.03
N GLN A 200 29.80 -19.29 30.23
CA GLN A 200 29.96 -20.14 31.43
C GLN A 200 28.79 -21.09 31.66
N ASN A 201 27.61 -20.76 31.13
CA ASN A 201 26.45 -21.65 31.12
C ASN A 201 26.46 -22.41 29.79
N GLY A 202 27.35 -23.41 29.71
CA GLY A 202 27.62 -24.16 28.48
C GLY A 202 26.38 -24.83 27.89
N ASP A 203 25.92 -24.27 26.76
CA ASP A 203 25.18 -24.98 25.72
C ASP A 203 26.10 -25.37 24.53
N ASP A 204 27.42 -25.24 24.71
CA ASP A 204 28.43 -25.58 23.68
C ASP A 204 28.69 -27.10 23.54
N ALA A 205 27.93 -27.94 24.23
CA ALA A 205 28.11 -29.40 24.22
C ALA A 205 27.18 -30.12 23.25
N LEU A 206 26.99 -29.62 22.02
CA LEU A 206 26.42 -30.39 20.89
C LEU A 206 26.89 -29.81 19.54
N LEU A 207 28.21 -29.80 19.33
CA LEU A 207 28.75 -29.87 17.98
C LEU A 207 29.49 -31.20 17.90
N ASP A 208 28.86 -32.19 17.28
CA ASP A 208 29.61 -33.32 16.74
C ASP A 208 30.64 -32.71 15.77
N ASP A 209 31.92 -33.06 15.93
CA ASP A 209 32.94 -32.64 14.97
C ASP A 209 32.50 -33.16 13.59
N ASP A 210 32.11 -32.24 12.70
CA ASP A 210 31.89 -32.51 11.29
C ASP A 210 33.24 -32.96 10.69
N ASN A 211 33.56 -34.24 10.85
CA ASN A 211 34.69 -34.89 10.23
C ASN A 211 34.35 -35.08 8.74
N PHE A 212 34.46 -33.98 8.00
CA PHE A 212 34.22 -33.95 6.56
C PHE A 212 35.38 -34.71 5.88
N SER A 213 35.18 -36.02 5.65
CA SER A 213 36.05 -36.80 4.77
C SER A 213 35.83 -36.34 3.34
N ASP A 214 36.90 -36.00 2.62
CA ASP A 214 36.87 -35.57 1.20
C ASP A 214 36.37 -36.66 0.22
N ASP A 215 35.97 -37.84 0.71
CA ASP A 215 35.53 -38.98 -0.10
C ASP A 215 34.07 -38.87 -0.61
N ASP A 216 33.26 -37.93 -0.10
CA ASP A 216 31.84 -37.79 -0.51
C ASP A 216 31.62 -36.85 -1.73
N LEU A 217 32.69 -36.37 -2.37
CA LEU A 217 32.60 -35.41 -3.48
C LEU A 217 32.34 -36.03 -4.87
N ASN A 218 32.03 -37.34 -4.96
CA ASN A 218 31.94 -38.04 -6.24
C ASN A 218 30.57 -38.67 -6.59
N GLU A 219 29.46 -38.14 -6.05
CA GLU A 219 28.11 -38.67 -6.34
C GLU A 219 27.12 -37.67 -6.95
N TRP A 220 27.58 -36.58 -7.56
CA TRP A 220 26.70 -35.64 -8.29
C TRP A 220 27.18 -35.38 -9.72
N THR A 221 27.27 -36.44 -10.53
CA THR A 221 27.33 -36.32 -11.99
C THR A 221 25.90 -36.11 -12.54
N TRP A 222 25.65 -34.93 -13.10
CA TRP A 222 24.38 -34.53 -13.71
C TRP A 222 24.27 -34.95 -15.19
N GLU A 223 24.73 -36.14 -15.54
CA GLU A 223 24.61 -36.68 -16.90
C GLU A 223 24.05 -38.09 -16.84
N GLU A 224 22.71 -38.20 -16.96
CA GLU A 224 22.02 -39.23 -17.76
C GLU A 224 20.50 -39.10 -17.58
N LYS A 225 19.87 -38.35 -18.48
CA LYS A 225 18.48 -38.59 -18.90
C LYS A 225 18.26 -37.99 -20.29
N ILE A 226 18.70 -38.75 -21.29
CA ILE A 226 18.12 -38.76 -22.63
C ILE A 226 16.95 -39.75 -22.60
#